data_AF-A0A6D2G2P2-F1
#
_entry.id   AF-A0A6D2G2P2-F1
#
_cell.length_a   1.000
_cell.length_b   1.000
_cell.length_c   1.000
_cell.angle_alpha   90.00
_cell.angle_beta   90.00
_cell.angle_gamma   90.00
#
_symmetry.space_group_name_H-M   'P 1'
#
loop_
_entity.id
_entity.type
_entity.pdbx_description
1 polymer ?
#
loop_
_entity_poly.entity_id
_entity_poly.type
_entity_poly.pdbx_seq_one_letter_code
_entity_poly.pdbx_strand_id
1 'polypeptide(L)'
;MPKAGICSPNPLTAPPRVLYYNKDAFKKAGLDPEQPPKTWQELADYTAKLRAAGMKCGYASGWQGWIQLENFSAWNGLPFASKNNGFDGTDAVLEFNKPEQVKHIALLEEMNKKGDFSYVGRKDESTEKFYNGDCAMTTAFLRFARQYPPVCQI
;
A
#
# COMPACT_ATOMS: atom_id res chain seq x y z
N MET A 1 -5.52 -30.66 -21.88
CA MET A 1 -6.06 -29.65 -22.83
C MET A 1 -5.72 -28.28 -22.29
N PRO A 2 -4.97 -27.44 -23.02
CA PRO A 2 -4.61 -26.09 -22.55
C PRO A 2 -5.87 -25.22 -22.57
N LYS A 3 -6.26 -24.65 -21.43
CA LYS A 3 -7.36 -23.68 -21.37
C LYS A 3 -6.91 -22.44 -22.14
N ALA A 4 -7.57 -22.17 -23.27
CA ALA A 4 -7.32 -21.00 -24.09
C ALA A 4 -7.41 -19.71 -23.25
N GLY A 5 -6.39 -18.86 -23.34
CA GLY A 5 -6.38 -17.52 -22.76
C GLY A 5 -7.37 -16.63 -23.51
N ILE A 6 -8.64 -16.71 -23.14
CA ILE A 6 -9.65 -15.74 -23.56
C ILE A 6 -9.29 -14.42 -22.86
N CYS A 7 -9.05 -13.36 -23.63
CA CYS A 7 -8.84 -12.02 -23.08
C CYS A 7 -10.04 -11.62 -22.20
N SER A 8 -9.86 -11.64 -20.88
CA SER A 8 -10.78 -11.01 -19.93
C SER A 8 -10.91 -9.51 -20.24
N PRO A 9 -12.03 -8.85 -19.88
CA PRO A 9 -12.33 -7.49 -20.30
C PRO A 9 -11.19 -6.53 -19.92
N ASN A 10 -10.58 -5.96 -20.97
CA ASN A 10 -9.65 -4.83 -20.99
C ASN A 10 -8.74 -4.63 -19.73
N PRO A 11 -7.42 -4.94 -19.79
CA PRO A 11 -6.48 -4.76 -18.67
C PRO A 11 -6.29 -3.30 -18.19
N LEU A 12 -6.98 -2.33 -18.80
CA LEU A 12 -6.94 -0.90 -18.46
C LEU A 12 -7.80 -0.50 -17.24
N THR A 13 -8.47 -1.44 -16.58
CA THR A 13 -9.50 -1.12 -15.56
C THR A 13 -8.97 -1.03 -14.12
N ALA A 14 -7.85 -1.67 -13.77
CA ALA A 14 -7.25 -1.58 -12.43
C ALA A 14 -5.86 -0.93 -12.47
N PRO A 15 -5.72 0.38 -12.20
CA PRO A 15 -4.40 1.02 -12.11
C PRO A 15 -3.57 0.44 -10.95
N PRO A 16 -2.24 0.32 -11.09
CA PRO A 16 -1.37 -0.16 -10.01
C PRO A 16 -1.42 0.76 -8.77
N ARG A 17 -1.12 0.21 -7.60
CA ARG A 17 -1.21 0.89 -6.29
C ARG A 17 0.10 1.54 -5.86
N VAL A 18 0.36 2.78 -6.22
CA VAL A 18 1.63 3.45 -5.90
C VAL A 18 1.66 4.09 -4.51
N LEU A 19 2.86 4.33 -3.99
CA LEU A 19 3.09 5.14 -2.79
C LEU A 19 3.19 6.62 -3.20
N TYR A 20 2.37 7.46 -2.58
CA TYR A 20 2.46 8.91 -2.62
C TYR A 20 3.08 9.40 -1.32
N TYR A 21 3.95 10.40 -1.41
CA TYR A 21 4.59 11.02 -0.25
C TYR A 21 4.79 12.52 -0.49
N ASN A 22 4.81 13.28 0.61
CA ASN A 22 5.00 14.73 0.58
C ASN A 22 6.49 15.07 0.76
N LYS A 23 7.13 15.55 -0.31
CA LYS A 23 8.56 15.93 -0.32
C LYS A 23 8.90 17.04 0.69
N ASP A 24 8.01 18.00 0.91
CA ASP A 24 8.26 19.09 1.86
C ASP A 24 8.14 18.60 3.30
N ALA A 25 7.22 17.67 3.57
CA ALA A 25 7.15 16.98 4.86
C ALA A 25 8.42 16.15 5.12
N PHE A 26 8.96 15.49 4.09
CA PHE A 26 10.23 14.75 4.18
C PHE A 26 11.39 15.68 4.54
N LYS A 27 11.56 16.80 3.82
CA LYS A 27 12.60 17.81 4.14
C LYS A 27 12.47 18.33 5.57
N LYS A 28 11.24 18.65 6.01
CA LYS A 28 10.97 19.13 7.37
C LYS A 28 11.32 18.08 8.43
N ALA A 29 11.17 16.80 8.12
CA ALA A 29 11.53 15.69 8.99
C ALA A 29 13.01 15.27 8.88
N GLY A 30 13.82 15.96 8.08
CA GLY A 30 15.22 15.60 7.84
C GLY A 30 15.42 14.34 7.00
N LEU A 31 14.40 13.96 6.22
CA LEU A 31 14.44 12.86 5.26
C LEU A 31 14.82 13.38 3.86
N ASP A 32 15.48 12.55 3.06
CA ASP A 32 15.78 12.88 1.67
C ASP A 32 14.50 12.81 0.81
N PRO A 33 14.03 13.94 0.23
CA PRO A 33 12.82 13.98 -0.59
C PRO A 33 12.93 13.22 -1.92
N GLU A 34 14.13 12.78 -2.33
CA GLU A 34 14.33 11.97 -3.54
C GLU A 34 14.51 10.47 -3.24
N GLN A 35 14.54 10.09 -1.96
CA GLN A 35 14.62 8.69 -1.51
C GLN A 35 13.38 8.33 -0.67
N PRO A 36 12.24 8.02 -1.31
CA PRO A 36 11.13 7.43 -0.59
C PRO A 36 11.53 6.08 0.01
N PRO A 37 10.80 5.60 1.04
CA PRO A 37 11.06 4.27 1.58
C PRO A 37 10.95 3.24 0.45
N LYS A 38 11.76 2.18 0.55
CA LYS A 38 11.80 1.03 -0.38
C LYS A 38 11.31 -0.26 0.28
N THR A 39 11.15 -0.23 1.60
CA THR A 39 10.66 -1.36 2.40
C THR A 39 9.61 -0.89 3.39
N TRP A 40 8.78 -1.82 3.86
CA TRP A 40 7.80 -1.53 4.90
C TRP A 40 8.43 -1.12 6.24
N GLN A 41 9.62 -1.62 6.56
CA GLN A 41 10.38 -1.20 7.74
C GLN A 41 10.85 0.25 7.62
N GLU A 42 11.41 0.62 6.46
CA GLU A 42 11.77 2.03 6.19
C GLU A 42 10.55 2.94 6.23
N LEU A 43 9.41 2.48 5.68
CA LEU A 43 8.16 3.24 5.77
C LEU A 43 7.77 3.47 7.23
N ALA A 44 7.85 2.46 8.09
CA ALA A 44 7.52 2.59 9.50
C ALA A 44 8.43 3.63 10.20
N ASP A 45 9.74 3.56 9.95
CA ASP A 45 10.72 4.50 10.51
C ASP A 45 10.48 5.93 10.01
N TYR A 46 10.20 6.09 8.71
CA TYR A 46 9.95 7.40 8.11
C TYR A 46 8.64 7.99 8.63
N THR A 47 7.62 7.16 8.79
CA THR A 47 6.33 7.54 9.37
C THR A 47 6.50 8.11 10.77
N ALA A 48 7.28 7.45 11.63
CA ALA A 48 7.57 7.93 12.98
C ALA A 48 8.31 9.28 12.96
N LYS A 49 9.30 9.45 12.08
CA LYS A 49 10.02 10.73 11.90
C LYS A 49 9.09 11.86 11.42
N LEU A 50 8.20 11.57 10.49
CA LEU A 50 7.22 12.52 9.97
C LEU A 50 6.24 12.97 11.06
N ARG A 51 5.78 12.04 11.90
CA ARG A 51 4.95 12.35 13.07
C ARG A 51 5.68 13.21 14.08
N ALA A 52 6.94 12.89 14.39
CA ALA A 52 7.79 13.70 15.26
C ALA A 52 8.05 15.12 14.69
N ALA A 53 8.11 15.28 13.37
CA ALA A 53 8.24 16.57 12.68
C ALA A 53 6.92 17.40 12.61
N GLY A 54 5.85 16.89 13.23
CA GLY A 54 4.57 17.59 13.40
C GLY A 54 3.51 17.28 12.34
N MET A 55 3.68 16.23 11.53
CA MET A 55 2.60 15.77 10.64
C MET A 55 1.46 15.17 11.45
N LYS A 56 0.20 15.48 11.10
CA LYS A 56 -0.97 14.92 11.80
C LYS A 56 -1.16 13.42 11.57
N CYS A 57 -0.66 12.94 10.44
CA CYS A 57 -0.69 11.55 10.04
C CYS A 57 0.59 11.26 9.26
N GLY A 58 1.26 10.15 9.60
CA GLY A 58 2.50 9.77 8.93
C GLY A 58 2.16 8.97 7.68
N TYR A 59 1.42 7.87 7.84
CA TYR A 59 0.99 7.00 6.75
C TYR A 59 -0.50 6.69 6.85
N ALA A 60 -1.22 6.80 5.73
CA ALA A 60 -2.61 6.35 5.63
C ALA A 60 -2.81 5.32 4.53
N SER A 61 -3.78 4.43 4.74
CA SER A 61 -4.19 3.45 3.73
C SER A 61 -5.71 3.24 3.80
N GLY A 62 -6.36 3.30 2.63
CA GLY A 62 -7.71 2.77 2.42
C GLY A 62 -7.66 1.27 2.11
N TRP A 63 -8.74 0.65 1.62
CA TRP A 63 -8.77 -0.67 0.96
C TRP A 63 -7.78 -1.74 1.48
N GLN A 64 -7.71 -1.93 2.81
CA GLN A 64 -6.69 -2.76 3.47
C GLN A 64 -6.55 -4.18 2.90
N GLY A 65 -7.64 -4.87 2.58
CA GLY A 65 -7.57 -6.24 2.03
C GLY A 65 -6.89 -6.28 0.66
N TRP A 66 -7.23 -5.34 -0.21
CA TRP A 66 -6.66 -5.25 -1.54
C TRP A 66 -5.18 -4.82 -1.51
N ILE A 67 -4.83 -3.80 -0.72
CA ILE A 67 -3.47 -3.24 -0.71
C ILE A 67 -2.53 -4.08 0.13
N GLN A 68 -2.92 -4.29 1.38
CA GLN A 68 -2.04 -4.81 2.41
C GLN A 68 -1.99 -6.34 2.40
N LEU A 69 -2.90 -7.02 1.66
CA LEU A 69 -2.85 -8.48 1.53
C LEU A 69 -2.68 -8.91 0.08
N GLU A 70 -3.59 -8.55 -0.83
CA GLU A 70 -3.54 -9.02 -2.22
C GLU A 70 -2.33 -8.46 -2.97
N ASN A 71 -2.16 -7.12 -2.98
CA ASN A 71 -1.01 -6.48 -3.63
C ASN A 71 0.29 -6.83 -2.90
N PHE A 72 0.28 -6.87 -1.57
CA PHE A 72 1.45 -7.32 -0.79
C PHE A 72 1.88 -8.73 -1.22
N SER A 73 0.95 -9.68 -1.31
CA SER A 73 1.26 -11.06 -1.70
C SER A 73 1.80 -11.10 -3.13
N ALA A 74 1.17 -10.39 -4.07
CA ALA A 74 1.63 -10.32 -5.45
C ALA A 74 3.04 -9.72 -5.58
N TRP A 75 3.34 -8.63 -4.86
CA TRP A 75 4.65 -7.96 -4.89
C TRP A 75 5.76 -8.77 -4.26
N ASN A 76 5.44 -9.58 -3.25
CA ASN A 76 6.41 -10.44 -2.58
C ASN A 76 6.50 -11.85 -3.20
N GLY A 77 5.85 -12.08 -4.35
CA GLY A 77 5.85 -13.38 -5.04
C GLY A 77 5.16 -14.50 -4.25
N LEU A 78 4.20 -14.15 -3.39
CA LEU A 78 3.48 -15.07 -2.52
C LEU A 78 2.07 -15.36 -3.09
N PRO A 79 1.59 -16.62 -3.00
CA PRO A 79 0.21 -16.92 -3.36
C PRO A 79 -0.76 -16.31 -2.33
N PHE A 80 -1.83 -15.69 -2.82
CA PHE A 80 -2.97 -15.25 -2.02
C PHE A 80 -4.00 -16.38 -1.84
N ALA A 81 -4.12 -17.22 -2.87
CA ALA A 81 -4.93 -18.43 -2.85
C ALA A 81 -4.24 -19.55 -3.65
N SER A 82 -4.62 -20.79 -3.33
CA SER A 82 -4.19 -21.99 -4.07
C SER A 82 -4.69 -21.97 -5.53
N LYS A 83 -4.32 -22.99 -6.32
CA LYS A 83 -4.74 -23.13 -7.73
C LYS A 83 -4.33 -21.94 -8.59
N ASN A 84 -3.09 -21.49 -8.42
CA ASN A 84 -2.54 -20.30 -9.06
C ASN A 84 -3.43 -19.06 -8.81
N ASN A 85 -3.67 -18.71 -7.54
CA ASN A 85 -4.60 -17.64 -7.13
C ASN A 85 -6.04 -17.82 -7.68
N GLY A 86 -6.53 -19.06 -7.74
CA GLY A 86 -7.88 -19.39 -8.21
C GLY A 86 -8.07 -19.46 -9.73
N PHE A 87 -7.02 -19.23 -10.52
CA PHE A 87 -7.10 -19.30 -11.98
C PHE A 87 -7.31 -20.74 -12.49
N ASP A 88 -6.88 -21.75 -11.74
CA ASP A 88 -6.94 -23.15 -12.20
C ASP A 88 -8.24 -23.89 -11.80
N GLY A 89 -9.02 -23.36 -10.86
CA GLY A 89 -10.26 -24.00 -10.39
C GLY A 89 -11.02 -23.21 -9.31
N THR A 90 -12.33 -23.43 -9.21
CA THR A 90 -13.23 -22.77 -8.24
C THR A 90 -13.18 -23.39 -6.84
N ASP A 91 -12.48 -24.51 -6.69
CA ASP A 91 -12.19 -25.19 -5.41
C ASP A 91 -10.95 -24.59 -4.70
N ALA A 92 -10.47 -23.43 -5.16
CA ALA A 92 -9.34 -22.74 -4.56
C ALA A 92 -9.64 -22.31 -3.11
N VAL A 93 -8.68 -22.59 -2.23
CA VAL A 93 -8.66 -22.12 -0.84
C VAL A 93 -7.70 -20.95 -0.65
N LEU A 94 -8.02 -20.06 0.29
CA LEU A 94 -7.22 -18.90 0.64
C LEU A 94 -5.94 -19.31 1.38
N GLU A 95 -4.83 -18.65 1.05
CA GLU A 95 -3.51 -18.95 1.61
C GLU A 95 -2.79 -17.71 2.16
N PHE A 96 -3.43 -16.55 2.20
CA PHE A 96 -2.82 -15.27 2.62
C PHE A 96 -2.46 -15.17 4.11
N ASN A 97 -2.62 -16.23 4.91
CA ASN A 97 -2.33 -16.26 6.34
C ASN A 97 -0.96 -16.88 6.67
N LYS A 98 0.02 -16.84 5.75
CA LYS A 98 1.39 -17.31 5.99
C LYS A 98 2.20 -16.27 6.81
N PRO A 99 3.38 -16.65 7.32
CA PRO A 99 4.17 -15.80 8.22
C PRO A 99 4.46 -14.39 7.68
N GLU A 100 4.66 -14.22 6.38
CA GLU A 100 4.99 -12.96 5.74
C GLU A 100 3.83 -11.96 5.81
N GLN A 101 2.61 -12.39 5.45
CA GLN A 101 1.42 -11.54 5.57
C GLN A 101 1.08 -11.25 7.03
N VAL A 102 1.21 -12.25 7.92
CA VAL A 102 0.99 -12.06 9.36
C VAL A 102 1.97 -11.02 9.92
N LYS A 103 3.25 -11.10 9.54
CA LYS A 103 4.29 -10.14 9.94
C LYS A 103 3.99 -8.73 9.40
N HIS A 104 3.52 -8.62 8.16
CA HIS A 104 3.15 -7.34 7.56
C HIS A 104 1.97 -6.68 8.28
N ILE A 105 0.90 -7.42 8.55
CA ILE A 105 -0.25 -6.90 9.30
C ILE A 105 0.13 -6.56 10.75
N ALA A 106 1.00 -7.37 11.38
CA ALA A 106 1.51 -7.06 12.71
C ALA A 106 2.29 -5.73 12.74
N LEU A 107 3.12 -5.46 11.73
CA LEU A 107 3.81 -4.18 11.59
C LEU A 107 2.83 -3.01 11.46
N LEU A 108 1.82 -3.13 10.61
CA LEU A 108 0.79 -2.08 10.46
C LEU A 108 0.02 -1.84 11.77
N GLU A 109 -0.27 -2.91 12.52
CA GLU A 109 -0.93 -2.81 13.82
C GLU A 109 -0.02 -2.14 14.87
N GLU A 110 1.28 -2.43 14.89
CA GLU A 110 2.23 -1.72 15.73
C GLU A 110 2.30 -0.23 15.41
N MET A 111 2.33 0.12 14.12
CA MET A 111 2.26 1.52 13.68
C MET A 111 0.92 2.17 14.07
N ASN A 112 -0.19 1.44 13.98
CA ASN A 112 -1.51 1.93 14.37
C ASN A 112 -1.55 2.27 15.87
N LYS A 113 -1.03 1.37 16.72
CA LYS A 113 -0.94 1.58 18.17
C LYS A 113 -0.09 2.79 18.55
N LYS A 114 0.97 3.07 17.78
CA LYS A 114 1.81 4.27 17.96
C LYS A 114 1.16 5.55 17.43
N GLY A 115 0.06 5.44 16.69
CA GLY A 115 -0.58 6.57 16.00
C GLY A 115 0.21 7.04 14.77
N ASP A 116 1.04 6.16 14.20
CA ASP A 116 1.86 6.39 13.01
C ASP A 116 1.10 6.00 11.74
N PHE A 117 0.30 4.92 11.81
CA PHE A 117 -0.58 4.46 10.74
C PHE A 117 -2.04 4.88 11.00
N SER A 118 -2.74 5.29 9.93
CA SER A 118 -4.18 5.57 9.94
C SER A 118 -4.91 4.74 8.89
N TYR A 119 -5.71 3.78 9.33
CA TYR A 119 -6.68 3.12 8.46
C TYR A 119 -7.93 4.00 8.34
N VAL A 120 -8.33 4.29 7.10
CA VAL A 120 -9.39 5.28 6.83
C VAL A 120 -10.53 4.74 5.97
N GLY A 121 -10.70 3.41 5.96
CA GLY A 121 -11.89 2.78 5.41
C GLY A 121 -11.70 2.12 4.04
N ARG A 122 -12.81 1.94 3.34
CA ARG A 122 -12.90 1.21 2.06
C ARG A 122 -13.16 2.12 0.86
N LYS A 123 -12.97 3.43 0.97
CA LYS A 123 -13.02 4.33 -0.19
C LYS A 123 -11.71 5.11 -0.28
N ASP A 124 -11.75 6.30 -0.85
CA ASP A 124 -10.58 7.11 -1.18
C ASP A 124 -10.22 8.13 -0.09
N GLU A 125 -10.71 7.97 1.13
CA GLU A 125 -10.44 8.90 2.25
C GLU A 125 -8.94 9.02 2.57
N SER A 126 -8.14 7.99 2.26
CA SER A 126 -6.67 8.03 2.41
C SER A 126 -6.01 8.96 1.40
N THR A 127 -6.62 9.13 0.24
CA THR A 127 -6.19 10.09 -0.78
C THR A 127 -6.58 11.50 -0.35
N GLU A 128 -7.78 11.68 0.21
CA GLU A 128 -8.26 12.97 0.72
C GLU A 128 -7.36 13.55 1.81
N LYS A 129 -7.01 12.74 2.79
CA LYS A 129 -6.09 13.16 3.85
C LYS A 129 -4.68 13.48 3.34
N PHE A 130 -4.24 12.87 2.25
CA PHE A 130 -2.94 13.18 1.66
C PHE A 130 -2.95 14.52 0.94
N TYR A 131 -3.88 14.77 0.01
CA TYR A 131 -3.88 16.03 -0.74
C TYR A 131 -4.23 17.25 0.13
N ASN A 132 -4.99 17.06 1.22
CA ASN A 132 -5.24 18.11 2.22
C ASN A 132 -4.02 18.40 3.12
N GLY A 133 -2.94 17.63 2.99
CA GLY A 133 -1.72 17.79 3.78
C GLY A 133 -1.80 17.25 5.21
N ASP A 134 -2.85 16.50 5.55
CA ASP A 134 -2.97 15.88 6.87
C ASP A 134 -2.03 14.68 7.01
N CYS A 135 -1.93 13.85 5.96
CA CYS A 135 -1.07 12.67 5.89
C CYS A 135 0.17 12.90 5.03
N ALA A 136 1.33 12.51 5.54
CA ALA A 136 2.60 12.64 4.82
C ALA A 136 2.80 11.59 3.72
N MET A 137 2.23 10.40 3.89
CA MET A 137 2.32 9.29 2.94
C MET A 137 0.97 8.58 2.80
N THR A 138 0.69 8.05 1.61
CA THR A 138 -0.50 7.22 1.35
C THR A 138 -0.25 6.24 0.21
N THR A 139 -0.77 5.01 0.33
CA THR A 139 -0.84 4.08 -0.81
C THR A 139 -2.17 4.28 -1.53
N ALA A 140 -2.16 4.67 -2.80
CA ALA A 140 -3.39 4.94 -3.57
C ALA A 140 -3.27 4.49 -5.03
N PHE A 141 -4.37 4.51 -5.78
CA PHE A 141 -4.39 4.12 -7.19
C PHE A 141 -3.58 5.09 -8.07
N LEU A 142 -2.83 4.59 -9.07
CA LEU A 142 -2.06 5.42 -9.99
C LEU A 142 -2.90 6.48 -10.74
N ARG A 143 -4.22 6.29 -10.90
CA ARG A 143 -5.12 7.31 -11.46
C ARG A 143 -5.09 8.65 -10.69
N PHE A 144 -4.61 8.65 -9.44
CA PHE A 144 -4.40 9.87 -8.65
C PHE A 144 -3.12 10.65 -9.03
N ALA A 145 -2.28 10.14 -9.94
CA ALA A 145 -1.04 10.78 -10.38
C ALA A 145 -1.21 12.09 -11.17
N ARG A 146 -2.44 12.55 -11.45
CA ARG A 146 -2.68 13.82 -12.16
C ARG A 146 -2.24 15.06 -11.37
N GLN A 147 -1.98 14.94 -10.07
CA GLN A 147 -1.66 16.09 -9.21
C GLN A 147 -0.35 15.93 -8.40
N TYR A 148 0.12 14.70 -8.20
CA TYR A 148 1.39 14.40 -7.51
C TYR A 148 2.15 13.29 -8.25
N PRO A 149 3.43 13.49 -8.62
CA PRO A 149 4.20 12.44 -9.29
C PRO A 149 4.36 11.24 -8.34
N PRO A 150 3.96 10.04 -8.77
CA PRO A 150 4.10 8.82 -7.96
C PRO A 150 5.57 8.36 -7.95
N VAL A 151 5.98 7.60 -6.94
CA VAL A 151 7.23 6.82 -6.99
C VAL A 151 6.92 5.34 -6.93
N CYS A 152 7.79 4.53 -7.56
CA CYS A 152 7.67 3.08 -7.63
C CYS A 152 7.45 2.45 -6.24
N GLN A 153 6.64 1.39 -6.23
CA GLN A 153 6.03 0.74 -5.07
C GLN A 153 7.04 0.16 -4.04
N ILE A 154 6.56 0.03 -2.79
CA ILE A 154 7.20 -0.61 -1.64
C ILE A 154 6.49 -1.91 -1.24
#